data_AF-A0A2W6CT95-F1
#
_entry.id   AF-A0A2W6CT95-F1
#
_cell.length_a   1.000
_cell.length_b   1.000
_cell.length_c   1.000
_cell.angle_alpha   90.00
_cell.angle_beta   90.00
_cell.angle_gamma   90.00
#
_symmetry.space_group_name_H-M   'P 1'
#
loop_
_entity.id
_entity.type
_entity.pdbx_description
1 polymer ?
#
loop_
_entity_poly.entity_id
_entity_poly.type
_entity_poly.pdbx_seq_one_letter_code
_entity_poly.pdbx_strand_id
1 'polypeptide(L)'
;MGDLSTGATRDRIIDAAMELFSEHGYRGTSITRIEQAAGLSPGAGGIYHHFRSKEALLTAGVERQLSRLTALRDIRRLFADLGDLHTELTIVARYVLTELDQEAQLLRLLASEARHGPRILTDAVAQVVDLTHREFAEWIIDRSGSGVSTQQADAIATIGLGALISARLLPNLLGTAHGKVDDHSIVETWVSALEHLLTTAKTNVSA
;
A
#
# COMPACT_ATOMS: atom_id res chain seq x y z
N MET A 1 -14.48 27.94 -19.58
CA MET A 1 -13.11 28.11 -19.02
C MET A 1 -13.09 28.03 -17.48
N GLY A 2 -13.91 27.18 -16.84
CA GLY A 2 -14.05 27.12 -15.36
C GLY A 2 -13.80 25.75 -14.72
N ASP A 3 -13.40 24.76 -15.52
CA ASP A 3 -13.32 23.36 -15.09
C ASP A 3 -11.91 23.00 -14.57
N LEU A 4 -10.86 23.56 -15.19
CA LEU A 4 -9.47 23.32 -14.81
C LEU A 4 -9.08 23.90 -13.44
N SER A 5 -9.64 25.06 -13.04
CA SER A 5 -9.32 25.68 -11.74
C SER A 5 -10.02 24.99 -10.55
N THR A 6 -11.18 24.41 -10.81
CA THR A 6 -11.99 23.71 -9.79
C THR A 6 -11.36 22.35 -9.48
N GLY A 7 -10.92 21.61 -10.50
CA GLY A 7 -10.14 20.39 -10.35
C GLY A 7 -8.83 20.61 -9.59
N ALA A 8 -8.02 21.59 -10.01
CA ALA A 8 -6.76 21.92 -9.35
C ALA A 8 -6.93 22.38 -7.88
N THR A 9 -8.06 23.00 -7.54
CA THR A 9 -8.36 23.36 -6.14
C THR A 9 -8.80 22.15 -5.33
N ARG A 10 -9.62 21.28 -5.92
CA ARG A 10 -10.04 20.02 -5.30
C ARG A 10 -8.84 19.15 -4.93
N ASP A 11 -7.87 19.02 -5.84
CA ASP A 11 -6.67 18.21 -5.60
C ASP A 11 -5.79 18.79 -4.51
N ARG A 12 -5.55 20.12 -4.49
CA ARG A 12 -4.82 20.79 -3.41
C ARG A 12 -5.45 20.58 -2.03
N ILE A 13 -6.79 20.58 -1.96
CA ILE A 13 -7.51 20.30 -0.71
C ILE A 13 -7.26 18.86 -0.27
N ILE A 14 -7.30 17.90 -1.20
CA ILE A 14 -7.03 16.48 -0.89
C ILE A 14 -5.58 16.32 -0.40
N ASP A 15 -4.60 16.88 -1.10
CA ASP A 15 -3.18 16.79 -0.75
C ASP A 15 -2.94 17.31 0.67
N ALA A 16 -3.38 18.54 0.95
CA ALA A 16 -3.25 19.17 2.25
C ALA A 16 -3.96 18.38 3.36
N ALA A 17 -5.14 17.82 3.08
CA ALA A 17 -5.89 17.03 4.05
C ALA A 17 -5.19 15.71 4.38
N MET A 18 -4.72 14.97 3.37
CA MET A 18 -4.04 13.69 3.57
C MET A 18 -2.73 13.86 4.33
N GLU A 19 -2.00 14.95 4.08
CA GLU A 19 -0.80 15.30 4.84
C GLU A 19 -1.12 15.55 6.31
N LEU A 20 -2.05 16.48 6.60
CA LEU A 20 -2.44 16.79 7.96
C LEU A 20 -3.05 15.60 8.71
N PHE A 21 -3.85 14.76 8.02
CA PHE A 21 -4.38 13.54 8.62
C PHE A 21 -3.27 12.57 9.00
N SER A 22 -2.23 12.42 8.17
CA SER A 22 -1.10 11.53 8.48
C SER A 22 -0.24 12.02 9.65
N GLU A 23 -0.16 13.33 9.87
CA GLU A 23 0.69 13.94 10.91
C GLU A 23 -0.04 14.10 12.25
N HIS A 24 -1.33 14.45 12.21
CA HIS A 24 -2.10 14.82 13.40
C HIS A 24 -3.27 13.86 13.68
N GLY A 25 -3.42 12.81 12.87
CA GLY A 25 -4.60 11.96 12.86
C GLY A 25 -5.81 12.66 12.24
N TYR A 26 -6.81 11.86 11.90
CA TYR A 26 -8.08 12.35 11.38
C TYR A 26 -8.76 13.25 12.42
N ARG A 27 -8.89 12.82 13.68
CA ARG A 27 -9.59 13.59 14.73
C ARG A 27 -8.86 14.88 15.11
N GLY A 28 -7.52 14.87 15.13
CA GLY A 28 -6.69 16.02 15.50
C GLY A 28 -6.61 17.13 14.44
N THR A 29 -7.17 16.90 13.25
CA THR A 29 -7.15 17.84 12.13
C THR A 29 -8.47 18.60 11.99
N SER A 30 -8.43 19.93 12.02
CA SER A 30 -9.60 20.79 11.82
C SER A 30 -9.77 21.20 10.35
N ILE A 31 -11.01 21.45 9.92
CA ILE A 31 -11.32 21.98 8.58
C ILE A 31 -10.58 23.29 8.30
N THR A 32 -10.54 24.19 9.29
CA THR A 32 -9.83 25.47 9.19
C THR A 32 -8.33 25.30 8.92
N ARG A 33 -7.68 24.29 9.53
CA ARG A 33 -6.26 23.98 9.27
C ARG A 33 -6.06 23.47 7.84
N ILE A 34 -6.97 22.62 7.36
CA ILE A 34 -6.92 22.13 5.98
C ILE A 34 -7.14 23.27 4.99
N GLU A 35 -8.11 24.15 5.23
CA GLU A 35 -8.34 25.33 4.39
C GLU A 35 -7.07 26.19 4.28
N GLN A 36 -6.45 26.48 5.42
CA GLN A 36 -5.20 27.25 5.46
C GLN A 36 -4.08 26.57 4.66
N ALA A 37 -3.87 25.27 4.86
CA ALA A 37 -2.84 24.50 4.16
C ALA A 37 -3.11 24.37 2.66
N ALA A 38 -4.38 24.29 2.26
CA ALA A 38 -4.81 24.25 0.86
C ALA A 38 -4.80 25.64 0.19
N GLY A 39 -4.38 26.71 0.89
CA GLY A 39 -4.37 28.07 0.37
C GLY A 39 -5.76 28.69 0.20
N LEU A 40 -6.74 28.23 0.97
CA LEU A 40 -8.07 28.82 1.09
C LEU A 40 -8.14 29.76 2.30
N SER A 41 -9.14 30.64 2.30
CA SER A 41 -9.44 31.50 3.46
C SER A 41 -9.87 30.64 4.66
N PRO A 42 -9.13 30.64 5.78
CA PRO A 42 -9.45 29.79 6.92
C PRO A 42 -10.81 30.15 7.55
N GLY A 43 -11.67 29.16 7.77
CA GLY A 43 -12.99 29.34 8.37
C GLY A 43 -14.05 29.90 7.42
N ALA A 44 -13.72 30.17 6.15
CA ALA A 44 -14.66 30.70 5.18
C ALA A 44 -15.63 29.64 4.61
N GLY A 45 -15.39 28.35 4.91
CA GLY A 45 -16.20 27.25 4.40
C GLY A 45 -15.91 26.89 2.95
N GLY A 46 -14.76 27.32 2.43
CA GLY A 46 -14.34 27.08 1.04
C GLY A 46 -14.23 25.58 0.72
N ILE A 47 -13.87 24.76 1.72
CA ILE A 47 -13.85 23.30 1.58
C ILE A 47 -15.24 22.73 1.24
N TYR A 48 -16.32 23.29 1.80
CA TYR A 48 -17.67 22.74 1.65
C TYR A 48 -18.23 22.89 0.23
N HIS A 49 -17.61 23.71 -0.61
CA HIS A 49 -17.92 23.75 -2.04
C HIS A 49 -17.43 22.52 -2.80
N HIS A 50 -16.41 21.84 -2.28
CA HIS A 50 -15.80 20.66 -2.91
C HIS A 50 -16.15 19.35 -2.20
N PHE A 51 -16.30 19.39 -0.88
CA PHE A 51 -16.54 18.19 -0.05
C PHE A 51 -17.63 18.47 0.99
N ARG A 52 -18.65 17.61 1.04
CA ARG A 52 -19.79 17.78 1.96
C ARG A 52 -19.42 17.62 3.44
N SER A 53 -18.29 16.99 3.74
CA SER A 53 -17.80 16.77 5.11
C SER A 53 -16.30 16.47 5.11
N LYS A 54 -15.68 16.52 6.30
CA LYS A 54 -14.30 16.06 6.51
C LYS A 54 -14.14 14.57 6.17
N GLU A 55 -15.19 13.79 6.40
CA GLU A 55 -15.22 12.37 6.07
C GLU A 55 -15.29 12.15 4.56
N ALA A 56 -16.10 12.91 3.83
CA ALA A 56 -16.15 12.84 2.37
C ALA A 56 -14.80 13.22 1.74
N LEU A 57 -14.09 14.17 2.34
CA LEU A 57 -12.73 14.53 1.95
C LEU A 57 -11.73 13.39 2.21
N LEU A 58 -11.79 12.74 3.38
CA LEU A 58 -10.98 11.56 3.68
C LEU A 58 -11.26 10.43 2.68
N THR A 59 -12.54 10.10 2.43
CA THR A 59 -12.95 9.08 1.47
C THR A 59 -12.37 9.38 0.09
N ALA A 60 -12.51 10.61 -0.41
CA ALA A 60 -11.97 10.98 -1.71
C ALA A 60 -10.44 10.88 -1.78
N GLY A 61 -9.73 11.24 -0.70
CA GLY A 61 -8.28 11.08 -0.64
C GLY A 61 -7.82 9.63 -0.63
N VAL A 62 -8.51 8.79 0.15
CA VAL A 62 -8.26 7.34 0.20
C VAL A 62 -8.56 6.70 -1.14
N GLU A 63 -9.71 6.96 -1.75
CA GLU A 63 -10.09 6.43 -3.07
C GLU A 63 -9.09 6.83 -4.16
N ARG A 64 -8.59 8.07 -4.13
CA ARG A 64 -7.54 8.53 -5.07
C ARG A 64 -6.26 7.73 -4.89
N GLN A 65 -5.82 7.49 -3.66
CA GLN A 65 -4.61 6.73 -3.38
C GLN A 65 -4.78 5.24 -3.72
N LEU A 66 -5.94 4.65 -3.41
CA LEU A 66 -6.30 3.29 -3.82
C LEU A 66 -6.30 3.13 -5.33
N SER A 67 -6.85 4.10 -6.06
CA SER A 67 -6.88 4.08 -7.52
C SER A 67 -5.48 4.12 -8.13
N ARG A 68 -4.54 4.82 -7.48
CA ARG A 68 -3.13 4.82 -7.88
C ARG A 68 -2.47 3.47 -7.63
N LEU A 69 -2.72 2.88 -6.46
CA LEU A 69 -2.23 1.54 -6.10
C LEU A 69 -2.75 0.45 -7.05
N THR A 70 -4.01 0.54 -7.49
CA THR A 70 -4.58 -0.43 -8.45
C THR A 70 -4.12 -0.18 -9.89
N ALA A 71 -3.98 1.07 -10.31
CA ALA A 71 -3.48 1.41 -11.66
C ALA A 71 -2.05 0.93 -11.91
N LEU A 72 -1.19 0.89 -10.89
CA LEU A 72 0.17 0.38 -10.98
C LEU A 72 0.24 -1.16 -10.97
N ARG A 73 -0.80 -1.87 -10.52
CA ARG A 73 -0.80 -3.35 -10.40
C ARG A 73 -0.91 -4.13 -11.71
N ASP A 74 -1.25 -3.47 -12.81
CA ASP A 74 -1.18 -4.10 -14.16
C ASP A 74 0.26 -4.51 -14.56
N ILE A 75 1.25 -4.13 -13.76
CA ILE A 75 2.65 -4.56 -13.84
C ILE A 75 2.83 -6.09 -13.67
N ARG A 76 1.91 -6.84 -13.03
CA ARG A 76 1.97 -8.33 -12.96
C ARG A 76 2.01 -8.97 -14.36
N ARG A 77 1.34 -8.36 -15.34
CA ARG A 77 1.35 -8.81 -16.74
C ARG A 77 2.68 -8.58 -17.45
N LEU A 78 3.53 -7.67 -16.96
CA LEU A 78 4.82 -7.36 -17.57
C LEU A 78 5.93 -8.35 -17.19
N PHE A 79 5.74 -9.12 -16.11
CA PHE A 79 6.79 -9.99 -15.55
C PHE A 79 6.53 -11.49 -15.71
N ALA A 80 5.31 -11.90 -16.07
CA ALA A 80 4.92 -13.30 -16.22
C ALA A 80 5.70 -14.07 -17.32
N ASP A 81 6.45 -13.36 -18.18
CA ASP A 81 7.16 -13.92 -19.34
C ASP A 81 8.70 -13.84 -19.24
N LEU A 82 9.27 -13.49 -18.07
CA LEU A 82 10.73 -13.39 -17.91
C LEU A 82 11.40 -14.77 -17.77
N GLY A 83 10.69 -15.78 -17.28
CA GLY A 83 11.09 -17.20 -17.29
C GLY A 83 12.05 -17.62 -16.18
N ASP A 84 12.71 -16.67 -15.52
CA ASP A 84 13.62 -16.90 -14.40
C ASP A 84 12.97 -16.49 -13.06
N LEU A 85 12.79 -17.47 -12.16
CA LEU A 85 12.12 -17.27 -10.87
C LEU A 85 12.85 -16.24 -10.00
N HIS A 86 14.18 -16.28 -10.00
CA HIS A 86 15.00 -15.36 -9.21
C HIS A 86 14.78 -13.92 -9.63
N THR A 87 14.80 -13.65 -10.94
CA THR A 87 14.57 -12.34 -11.53
C THR A 87 13.15 -11.86 -11.26
N GLU A 88 12.14 -12.71 -11.46
CA GLU A 88 10.74 -12.40 -11.17
C GLU A 88 10.54 -11.99 -9.70
N LEU A 89 11.06 -12.78 -8.77
CA LEU A 89 11.01 -12.48 -7.33
C LEU A 89 11.77 -11.20 -6.97
N THR A 90 12.94 -10.97 -7.58
CA THR A 90 13.73 -9.74 -7.36
C THR A 90 12.95 -8.50 -7.75
N ILE A 91 12.27 -8.54 -8.89
CA ILE A 91 11.46 -7.44 -9.39
C ILE A 91 10.26 -7.20 -8.46
N VAL A 92 9.55 -8.27 -8.08
CA VAL A 92 8.41 -8.18 -7.14
C VAL A 92 8.86 -7.54 -5.83
N ALA A 93 9.97 -8.00 -5.23
CA ALA A 93 10.47 -7.46 -3.98
C ALA A 93 10.80 -5.96 -4.09
N ARG A 94 11.55 -5.56 -5.12
CA ARG A 94 11.91 -4.15 -5.35
C ARG A 94 10.70 -3.27 -5.59
N TYR A 95 9.74 -3.76 -6.36
CA TYR A 95 8.49 -3.06 -6.64
C TYR A 95 7.70 -2.84 -5.34
N VAL A 96 7.44 -3.91 -4.58
CA VAL A 96 6.69 -3.83 -3.32
C VAL A 96 7.37 -2.88 -2.34
N LEU A 97 8.70 -2.95 -2.17
CA LEU A 97 9.44 -2.02 -1.32
C LEU A 97 9.27 -0.57 -1.80
N THR A 98 9.44 -0.32 -3.10
CA THR A 98 9.29 1.03 -3.67
C THR A 98 7.88 1.58 -3.44
N GLU A 99 6.84 0.78 -3.65
CA GLU A 99 5.45 1.16 -3.43
C GLU A 99 5.18 1.46 -1.94
N LEU A 100 5.72 0.63 -1.03
CA LEU A 100 5.60 0.86 0.41
C LEU A 100 6.27 2.16 0.87
N ASP A 101 7.37 2.58 0.23
CA ASP A 101 8.00 3.88 0.50
C ASP A 101 7.17 5.05 -0.04
N GLN A 102 6.68 4.93 -1.28
CA GLN A 102 5.84 5.96 -1.90
C GLN A 102 4.56 6.20 -1.09
N GLU A 103 4.02 5.14 -0.49
CA GLU A 103 2.76 5.15 0.25
C GLU A 103 2.93 5.21 1.78
N ALA A 104 4.14 5.50 2.27
CA ALA A 104 4.44 5.54 3.70
C ALA A 104 3.52 6.51 4.47
N GLN A 105 3.11 7.62 3.85
CA GLN A 105 2.19 8.59 4.45
C GLN A 105 0.79 7.99 4.67
N LEU A 106 0.25 7.31 3.66
CA LEU A 106 -1.02 6.60 3.77
C LEU A 106 -0.92 5.48 4.82
N LEU A 107 0.14 4.67 4.79
CA LEU A 107 0.34 3.58 5.75
C LEU A 107 0.41 4.09 7.21
N ARG A 108 1.06 5.23 7.44
CA ARG A 108 1.09 5.89 8.77
C ARG A 108 -0.30 6.34 9.19
N LEU A 109 -1.05 6.99 8.29
CA LEU A 109 -2.43 7.38 8.56
C LEU A 109 -3.27 6.16 8.95
N LEU A 110 -3.23 5.10 8.15
CA LEU A 110 -3.97 3.86 8.38
C LEU A 110 -3.61 3.21 9.73
N ALA A 111 -2.31 3.12 10.05
CA ALA A 111 -1.85 2.56 11.31
C ALA A 111 -2.28 3.41 12.52
N SER A 112 -2.22 4.74 12.41
CA SER A 112 -2.62 5.66 13.47
C SER A 112 -4.12 5.59 13.77
N GLU A 113 -4.93 5.29 12.76
CA GLU A 113 -6.38 5.25 12.81
C GLU A 113 -6.98 3.83 12.95
N ALA A 114 -6.15 2.78 12.91
CA ALA A 114 -6.59 1.37 12.89
C ALA A 114 -7.55 0.95 14.04
N ARG A 115 -7.53 1.65 15.18
CA ARG A 115 -8.41 1.35 16.33
C ARG A 115 -9.67 2.22 16.42
N HIS A 116 -9.62 3.46 15.93
CA HIS A 116 -10.65 4.47 16.23
C HIS A 116 -11.02 5.37 15.04
N GLY A 117 -10.46 5.09 13.87
CA GLY A 117 -10.66 5.84 12.66
C GLY A 117 -11.96 5.51 11.93
N PRO A 118 -12.30 6.30 10.91
CA PRO A 118 -13.43 6.00 10.03
C PRO A 118 -13.28 4.62 9.38
N ARG A 119 -14.37 3.84 9.33
CA ARG A 119 -14.39 2.48 8.74
C ARG A 119 -13.88 2.41 7.31
N ILE A 120 -14.05 3.49 6.54
CA ILE A 120 -13.52 3.57 5.17
C ILE A 120 -12.01 3.31 5.10
N LEU A 121 -11.24 3.72 6.12
CA LEU A 121 -9.80 3.45 6.17
C LEU A 121 -9.53 1.96 6.34
N THR A 122 -10.20 1.29 7.28
CA THR A 122 -10.01 -0.15 7.51
C THR A 122 -10.49 -0.98 6.32
N ASP A 123 -11.61 -0.61 5.71
CA ASP A 123 -12.17 -1.32 4.56
C ASP A 123 -11.28 -1.16 3.32
N ALA A 124 -10.70 0.03 3.12
CA ALA A 124 -9.73 0.31 2.07
C ALA A 124 -8.45 -0.53 2.23
N VAL A 125 -7.88 -0.60 3.44
CA VAL A 125 -6.69 -1.43 3.70
C VAL A 125 -6.96 -2.89 3.40
N ALA A 126 -8.06 -3.42 3.94
CA ALA A 126 -8.42 -4.82 3.77
C ALA A 126 -8.52 -5.18 2.28
N GLN A 127 -9.19 -4.35 1.48
CA GLN A 127 -9.29 -4.58 0.04
C GLN A 127 -7.93 -4.61 -0.67
N VAL A 128 -7.02 -3.67 -0.37
CA VAL A 128 -5.69 -3.64 -0.97
C VAL A 128 -4.89 -4.87 -0.56
N VAL A 129 -4.86 -5.17 0.72
CA VAL A 129 -4.10 -6.30 1.30
C VAL A 129 -4.62 -7.61 0.72
N ASP A 130 -5.92 -7.87 0.77
CA ASP A 130 -6.55 -9.10 0.29
C ASP A 130 -6.31 -9.29 -1.21
N LEU A 131 -6.42 -8.22 -2.01
CA LEU A 131 -6.13 -8.28 -3.43
C LEU A 131 -4.67 -8.63 -3.69
N THR A 132 -3.72 -7.99 -2.99
CA THR A 132 -2.27 -8.26 -3.17
C THR A 132 -1.92 -9.70 -2.83
N HIS A 133 -2.46 -10.18 -1.70
CA HIS A 133 -2.21 -11.55 -1.24
C HIS A 133 -2.75 -12.55 -2.24
N ARG A 134 -3.98 -12.35 -2.71
CA ARG A 134 -4.61 -13.20 -3.71
C ARG A 134 -3.81 -13.22 -5.02
N GLU A 135 -3.44 -12.05 -5.53
CA GLU A 135 -2.69 -11.95 -6.79
C GLU A 135 -1.33 -12.64 -6.72
N PHE A 136 -0.65 -12.57 -5.56
CA PHE A 136 0.64 -13.21 -5.36
C PHE A 136 0.50 -14.73 -5.16
N ALA A 137 -0.54 -15.18 -4.43
CA ALA A 137 -0.85 -16.60 -4.28
C ALA A 137 -1.22 -17.25 -5.63
N GLU A 138 -2.03 -16.57 -6.46
CA GLU A 138 -2.34 -17.00 -7.82
C GLU A 138 -1.07 -17.10 -8.68
N TRP A 139 -0.20 -16.08 -8.64
CA TRP A 139 1.07 -16.13 -9.35
C TRP A 139 1.95 -17.31 -8.91
N ILE A 140 2.02 -17.60 -7.60
CA ILE A 140 2.74 -18.77 -7.06
C ILE A 140 2.19 -20.07 -7.66
N ILE A 141 0.86 -20.22 -7.72
CA ILE A 141 0.20 -21.41 -8.27
C ILE A 141 0.53 -21.54 -9.77
N ASP A 142 0.31 -20.48 -10.54
CA ASP A 142 0.57 -20.47 -11.99
C ASP A 142 2.04 -20.80 -12.29
N ARG A 143 2.96 -20.22 -11.54
CA ARG A 143 4.41 -20.41 -11.69
C ARG A 143 4.88 -21.80 -11.25
N SER A 144 4.20 -22.41 -10.28
CA SER A 144 4.58 -23.70 -9.70
C SER A 144 3.98 -24.91 -10.40
N GLY A 145 2.90 -24.73 -11.17
CA GLY A 145 2.14 -25.83 -11.75
C GLY A 145 1.47 -26.69 -10.68
N SER A 146 1.41 -28.01 -10.87
CA SER A 146 0.71 -28.94 -9.97
C SER A 146 1.42 -29.22 -8.63
N GLY A 147 2.52 -28.53 -8.32
CA GLY A 147 3.36 -28.84 -7.16
C GLY A 147 3.05 -28.06 -5.88
N VAL A 148 2.11 -27.12 -5.89
CA VAL A 148 1.78 -26.28 -4.71
C VAL A 148 0.27 -26.21 -4.55
N SER A 149 -0.24 -26.55 -3.36
CA SER A 149 -1.67 -26.39 -3.05
C SER A 149 -2.04 -24.94 -2.78
N THR A 150 -3.31 -24.57 -2.93
CA THR A 150 -3.80 -23.20 -2.65
C THR A 150 -3.45 -22.75 -1.23
N GLN A 151 -3.62 -23.61 -0.23
CA GLN A 151 -3.29 -23.28 1.16
C GLN A 151 -1.79 -23.00 1.34
N GLN A 152 -0.92 -23.74 0.65
CA GLN A 152 0.53 -23.49 0.68
C GLN A 152 0.88 -22.18 -0.02
N ALA A 153 0.25 -21.90 -1.17
CA ALA A 153 0.44 -20.65 -1.89
C ALA A 153 0.02 -19.44 -1.03
N ASP A 154 -1.13 -19.51 -0.36
CA ASP A 154 -1.61 -18.47 0.57
C ASP A 154 -0.64 -18.26 1.74
N ALA A 155 -0.12 -19.36 2.32
CA ALA A 155 0.85 -19.28 3.40
C ALA A 155 2.17 -18.65 2.96
N ILE A 156 2.69 -19.05 1.80
CA ILE A 156 3.91 -18.47 1.21
C ILE A 156 3.69 -16.99 0.89
N ALA A 157 2.54 -16.63 0.32
CA ALA A 157 2.21 -15.24 0.02
C ALA A 157 2.13 -14.38 1.29
N THR A 158 1.50 -14.89 2.34
CA THR A 158 1.39 -14.23 3.65
C THR A 158 2.76 -13.99 4.27
N ILE A 159 3.62 -14.99 4.28
CA ILE A 159 4.99 -14.87 4.85
C ILE A 159 5.83 -13.93 3.99
N GLY A 160 5.82 -14.11 2.66
CA GLY A 160 6.60 -13.33 1.71
C GLY A 160 6.24 -11.84 1.74
N LEU A 161 4.97 -11.50 1.49
CA LEU A 161 4.52 -10.11 1.53
C LEU A 161 4.65 -9.53 2.95
N GLY A 162 4.33 -10.31 3.98
CA GLY A 162 4.44 -9.90 5.38
C GLY A 162 5.85 -9.48 5.77
N ALA A 163 6.89 -10.16 5.26
CA ALA A 163 8.28 -9.79 5.51
C ALA A 163 8.63 -8.41 4.92
N LEU A 164 8.23 -8.13 3.67
CA LEU A 164 8.49 -6.84 3.01
C LEU A 164 7.70 -5.70 3.67
N ILE A 165 6.42 -5.96 3.99
CA ILE A 165 5.58 -5.01 4.72
C ILE A 165 6.21 -4.69 6.08
N SER A 166 6.61 -5.71 6.85
CA SER A 166 7.24 -5.53 8.16
C SER A 166 8.54 -4.71 8.09
N ALA A 167 9.38 -4.98 7.07
CA ALA A 167 10.64 -4.30 6.85
C ALA A 167 10.50 -2.78 6.66
N ARG A 168 9.34 -2.30 6.16
CA ARG A 168 9.07 -0.88 5.95
C ARG A 168 8.11 -0.29 6.96
N LEU A 169 7.07 -1.02 7.34
CA LEU A 169 6.03 -0.54 8.24
C LEU A 169 6.58 -0.34 9.66
N LEU A 170 7.36 -1.29 10.20
CA LEU A 170 7.87 -1.17 11.57
C LEU A 170 8.82 0.03 11.76
N PRO A 171 9.84 0.24 10.91
CA PRO A 171 10.71 1.42 11.07
C PRO A 171 9.94 2.74 10.88
N ASN A 172 9.00 2.79 9.93
CA ASN A 172 8.21 4.00 9.66
C ASN A 172 7.20 4.32 10.76
N LEU A 173 6.69 3.32 11.49
CA LEU A 173 5.74 3.51 12.59
C LEU A 173 6.41 3.70 13.94
N LEU A 174 7.44 2.91 14.24
CA LEU A 174 8.07 2.86 15.56
C LEU A 174 9.29 3.78 15.66
N GLY A 175 9.75 4.37 14.55
CA GLY A 175 10.99 5.14 14.52
C GLY A 175 12.21 4.29 14.87
N THR A 176 12.10 2.96 14.75
CA THR A 176 13.13 2.01 15.16
C THR A 176 14.24 1.97 14.12
N ALA A 177 15.33 2.70 14.39
CA ALA A 177 16.56 2.64 13.61
C ALA A 177 17.40 1.39 13.97
N HIS A 178 16.80 0.21 14.10
CA HIS A 178 17.61 -1.01 14.21
C HIS A 178 18.35 -1.18 12.88
N GLY A 179 19.68 -1.00 12.92
CA GLY A 179 20.64 -0.99 11.81
C GLY A 179 20.01 -1.27 10.45
N LYS A 180 19.72 -0.19 9.70
CA LYS A 180 19.05 -0.24 8.39
C LYS A 180 19.69 -1.34 7.54
N VAL A 181 19.04 -2.52 7.51
CA VAL A 181 19.38 -3.53 6.53
C VAL A 181 19.08 -2.88 5.20
N ASP A 182 20.08 -2.80 4.33
CA ASP A 182 19.93 -2.14 3.05
C ASP A 182 18.98 -2.96 2.15
N ASP A 183 18.33 -2.28 1.21
CA ASP A 183 17.34 -2.89 0.33
C ASP A 183 17.91 -4.06 -0.47
N HIS A 184 19.19 -4.03 -0.81
CA HIS A 184 19.82 -5.12 -1.55
C HIS A 184 19.90 -6.38 -0.70
N SER A 185 20.39 -6.28 0.54
CA SER A 185 20.40 -7.38 1.51
C SER A 185 18.99 -7.93 1.80
N ILE A 186 17.98 -7.05 1.92
CA ILE A 186 16.58 -7.46 2.12
C ILE A 186 16.08 -8.26 0.92
N VAL A 187 16.27 -7.74 -0.30
CA VAL A 187 15.79 -8.37 -1.53
C VAL A 187 16.47 -9.71 -1.75
N GLU A 188 17.80 -9.80 -1.64
CA GLU A 188 18.52 -11.07 -1.84
C GLU A 188 18.06 -12.15 -0.86
N THR A 189 17.95 -11.80 0.43
CA THR A 189 17.52 -12.73 1.47
C THR A 189 16.07 -13.18 1.23
N TRP A 190 15.20 -12.25 0.86
CA TRP A 190 13.78 -12.54 0.58
C TRP A 190 13.61 -13.46 -0.62
N VAL A 191 14.34 -13.21 -1.71
CA VAL A 191 14.30 -14.04 -2.92
C VAL A 191 14.75 -15.46 -2.59
N SER A 192 15.91 -15.62 -1.93
CA SER A 192 16.44 -16.92 -1.55
C SER A 192 15.48 -17.70 -0.63
N ALA A 193 14.86 -17.02 0.34
CA ALA A 193 13.88 -17.64 1.23
C ALA A 193 12.64 -18.14 0.47
N LEU A 194 12.10 -17.35 -0.47
CA LEU A 194 10.95 -17.77 -1.25
C LEU A 194 11.27 -18.89 -2.25
N GLU A 195 12.43 -18.87 -2.89
CA GLU A 195 12.89 -19.96 -3.75
C GLU A 195 12.96 -21.29 -2.97
N HIS A 196 13.49 -21.25 -1.74
CA HIS A 196 13.56 -22.41 -0.88
C HIS A 196 12.18 -22.93 -0.45
N LEU A 197 11.26 -22.03 -0.08
CA LEU A 197 9.89 -22.37 0.28
C LEU A 197 9.13 -23.00 -0.90
N LEU A 198 9.25 -22.42 -2.09
CA LEU A 198 8.61 -22.93 -3.32
C LEU A 198 9.18 -24.29 -3.72
N THR A 199 10.49 -24.51 -3.56
CA THR A 199 11.12 -25.81 -3.84
C THR A 199 10.65 -26.88 -2.86
N THR A 200 10.59 -26.55 -1.57
CA THR A 200 10.17 -27.49 -0.52
C THR A 200 8.69 -27.85 -0.63
N ALA A 201 7.83 -26.89 -1.00
CA ALA A 201 6.41 -27.12 -1.20
C ALA A 201 6.14 -28.18 -2.28
N LYS A 202 6.90 -28.16 -3.39
CA LYS A 202 6.81 -29.13 -4.49
C LYS A 202 7.11 -30.57 -4.07
N THR A 203 8.07 -30.75 -3.17
CA THR A 203 8.47 -32.08 -2.68
C THR A 203 7.38 -32.73 -1.83
N ASN A 204 6.64 -31.94 -1.05
CA ASN A 204 5.64 -32.45 -0.11
C ASN A 204 4.32 -32.90 -0.77
N VAL A 205 4.04 -32.48 -2.00
CA VAL A 205 2.84 -32.91 -2.76
C VAL A 205 3.07 -34.26 -3.47
N SER A 206 4.34 -34.68 -3.60
CA SER A 206 4.74 -35.91 -4.31
C SER A 206 4.88 -37.14 -3.41
N ALA A 207 4.54 -37.03 -2.12
CA ALA A 207 4.64 -38.06 -1.08
C ALA A 207 3.26 -38.39 -0.52
#